data_AF-A0A8B9MIH8-F1
#
_entry.id   AF-A0A8B9MIH8-F1
#
_cell.length_a   1.000
_cell.length_b   1.000
_cell.length_c   1.000
_cell.angle_alpha   90.00
_cell.angle_beta   90.00
_cell.angle_gamma   90.00
#
_symmetry.space_group_name_H-M   'P 1'
#
loop_
_entity.id
_entity.type
_entity.pdbx_description
1 polymer ?
#
loop_
_entity_poly.entity_id
_entity_poly.type
_entity_poly.pdbx_seq_one_letter_code
_entity_poly.pdbx_strand_id
1 'polypeptide(L)'
;MEKKQVLKRLYVGGLGHTVSKAELQERFGNFGRVLDAEIITRKDDQGNPMKTFAYINISISDADLKKSMFFKVQKKLSGEDPI
;
A
#
# COMPACT_ATOMS: atom_id res chain seq x y z
N MET A 1 4.72 -10.70 -25.88
CA MET A 1 5.21 -9.53 -25.11
C MET A 1 5.50 -9.99 -23.71
N GLU A 2 6.76 -9.96 -23.30
CA GLU A 2 7.17 -10.31 -21.94
C GLU A 2 6.67 -9.22 -20.98
N LYS A 3 5.79 -9.59 -20.05
CA LYS A 3 5.35 -8.66 -18.99
C LYS A 3 6.53 -8.45 -18.05
N LYS A 4 7.30 -7.39 -18.27
CA LYS A 4 8.43 -7.03 -17.40
C LYS A 4 7.90 -6.68 -16.01
N GLN A 5 8.14 -7.57 -15.06
CA GLN A 5 7.83 -7.32 -13.65
C GLN A 5 8.95 -6.49 -13.04
N VAL A 6 8.57 -5.47 -12.28
CA VAL A 6 9.50 -4.63 -11.54
C VAL A 6 9.23 -4.78 -10.05
N LEU A 7 10.33 -4.83 -9.28
CA LEU A 7 10.27 -4.79 -7.83
C LEU A 7 10.01 -3.37 -7.37
N LYS A 8 8.94 -3.16 -6.61
CA LYS A 8 8.61 -1.86 -6.03
C LYS A 8 8.33 -1.99 -4.55
N ARG A 9 8.84 -1.02 -3.80
CA ARG A 9 8.53 -0.84 -2.37
C ARG A 9 7.45 0.22 -2.23
N LEU A 10 6.29 -0.18 -1.73
CA LEU A 10 5.15 0.69 -1.49
C LEU A 10 5.11 1.09 -0.02
N TYR A 11 4.89 2.38 0.24
CA TYR A 11 4.56 2.87 1.57
C TYR A 11 3.05 2.92 1.75
N VAL A 12 2.55 2.33 2.83
CA VAL A 12 1.14 2.25 3.16
C VAL A 12 0.93 2.83 4.56
N GLY A 13 0.52 4.10 4.61
CA GLY A 13 0.13 4.77 5.86
C GLY A 13 -1.37 4.66 6.14
N GLY A 14 -1.77 5.01 7.36
CA GLY A 14 -3.17 5.00 7.78
C GLY A 14 -3.73 3.60 8.00
N LEU A 15 -2.86 2.65 8.35
CA LEU A 15 -3.29 1.29 8.68
C LEU A 15 -3.84 1.23 10.10
N GLY A 16 -4.83 0.37 10.30
CA GLY A 16 -5.31 0.01 11.63
C GLY A 16 -4.21 -0.68 12.45
N HIS A 17 -4.32 -0.59 13.77
CA HIS A 17 -3.29 -1.11 14.68
C HIS A 17 -3.27 -2.65 14.73
N THR A 18 -4.32 -3.28 14.20
CA THR A 18 -4.50 -4.72 14.08
C THR A 18 -4.14 -5.27 12.71
N VAL A 19 -3.63 -4.43 11.79
CA VAL A 19 -3.28 -4.86 10.44
C VAL A 19 -2.25 -5.99 10.49
N SER A 20 -2.47 -7.01 9.67
CA SER A 20 -1.60 -8.17 9.58
C SER A 20 -0.97 -8.29 8.20
N LYS A 21 0.20 -8.94 8.12
CA LYS A 21 0.91 -9.17 6.86
C LYS A 21 0.02 -9.90 5.85
N ALA A 22 -0.78 -10.88 6.31
CA ALA A 22 -1.72 -11.60 5.47
C ALA A 22 -2.74 -10.68 4.80
N GLU A 23 -3.27 -9.70 5.54
CA GLU A 23 -4.27 -8.76 5.02
C GLU A 23 -3.66 -7.81 3.98
N LEU A 24 -2.41 -7.40 4.19
CA LEU A 24 -1.64 -6.66 3.19
C LEU A 24 -1.34 -7.55 1.97
N GLN A 25 -0.95 -8.80 2.17
CA GLN A 25 -0.68 -9.73 1.08
C GLN A 25 -1.93 -10.02 0.25
N GLU A 26 -3.10 -10.16 0.88
CA GLU A 26 -4.36 -10.38 0.18
C GLU A 26 -4.77 -9.14 -0.64
N ARG A 27 -4.74 -7.96 -0.02
CA ARG A 27 -5.11 -6.71 -0.71
C ARG A 27 -4.16 -6.35 -1.85
N PHE A 28 -2.86 -6.51 -1.65
CA PHE A 28 -1.85 -6.14 -2.63
C PHE A 28 -1.54 -7.29 -3.61
N GLY A 29 -1.84 -8.54 -3.24
CA GLY A 29 -1.68 -9.74 -4.04
C GLY A 29 -2.46 -9.70 -5.36
N ASN A 30 -3.61 -9.01 -5.37
CA ASN A 30 -4.41 -8.85 -6.58
C ASN A 30 -3.76 -7.91 -7.62
N PHE A 31 -2.82 -7.06 -7.20
CA PHE A 31 -2.09 -6.15 -8.10
C PHE A 31 -0.77 -6.75 -8.59
N GLY A 32 -0.19 -7.68 -7.82
CA GLY A 32 1.11 -8.28 -8.11
C GLY A 32 1.55 -9.20 -6.98
N ARG A 33 2.70 -9.84 -7.16
CA ARG A 33 3.22 -10.79 -6.16
C ARG A 33 3.86 -10.03 -5.01
N VAL A 34 3.22 -10.01 -3.83
CA VAL A 34 3.83 -9.48 -2.61
C VAL A 34 4.97 -10.41 -2.20
N LEU A 35 6.17 -9.86 -2.14
CA LEU A 35 7.39 -10.57 -1.77
C LEU A 35 7.65 -10.45 -0.28
N ASP A 36 7.43 -9.25 0.26
CA ASP A 36 7.64 -8.97 1.67
C ASP A 36 6.73 -7.82 2.14
N ALA A 37 6.35 -7.86 3.41
CA ALA A 37 5.57 -6.83 4.06
C ALA A 37 6.12 -6.59 5.47
N GLU A 38 6.49 -5.34 5.73
CA GLU A 38 7.03 -4.88 7.00
C GLU A 38 6.03 -3.91 7.63
N ILE A 39 5.46 -4.29 8.76
CA ILE A 39 4.48 -3.47 9.49
C ILE A 39 5.20 -2.81 10.64
N ILE A 40 5.05 -1.49 10.74
CA ILE A 40 5.68 -0.65 11.74
C ILE A 40 4.57 0.10 12.46
N THR A 41 4.43 -0.19 13.75
CA THR A 41 3.50 0.51 14.64
C THR A 41 4.31 1.39 15.57
N ARG A 42 4.18 2.71 15.40
CA ARG A 42 4.69 3.67 16.37
C ARG A 42 3.80 3.61 17.61
N LYS A 43 4.45 3.51 18.75
CA LYS A 43 3.83 3.54 20.07
C LYS A 43 4.23 4.83 20.78
N ASP A 44 3.34 5.32 21.62
CA ASP A 44 3.59 6.41 22.56
C ASP A 44 4.48 5.92 23.72
N ASP A 45 4.89 6.83 24.61
CA ASP A 45 5.64 6.52 25.83
C ASP A 45 4.91 5.48 26.71
N GLN A 46 3.58 5.52 26.74
CA GLN A 46 2.75 4.55 27.45
C GLN A 46 2.58 3.21 26.71
N GLY A 47 3.25 3.01 25.57
CA GLY A 47 3.13 1.79 24.76
C GLY A 47 1.87 1.70 23.90
N ASN A 48 1.03 2.73 23.91
CA ASN A 48 -0.19 2.79 23.11
C ASN A 48 0.14 2.99 21.62
N PRO A 49 -0.38 2.18 20.71
CA PRO A 49 -0.17 2.37 19.28
C PRO A 49 -0.78 3.70 18.82
N MET A 50 0.01 4.57 18.22
CA MET A 50 -0.40 5.89 17.73
C MET A 50 -0.59 5.92 16.22
N LYS A 51 0.34 5.27 15.49
CA LYS A 51 0.38 5.31 14.04
C LYS A 51 0.96 4.02 13.51
N THR A 52 0.18 3.33 12.68
CA THR A 52 0.65 2.13 11.99
C THR A 52 0.80 2.42 10.49
N PHE A 53 1.95 2.02 9.96
CA PHE A 53 2.25 2.06 8.54
C PHE A 53 3.00 0.79 8.15
N ALA A 54 2.98 0.45 6.87
CA ALA A 54 3.69 -0.71 6.36
C ALA A 54 4.47 -0.38 5.09
N TYR A 55 5.60 -1.03 4.93
CA TYR A 55 6.33 -1.10 3.69
C TYR A 55 6.06 -2.45 3.03
N ILE A 56 5.61 -2.43 1.78
CA ILE A 56 5.29 -3.65 1.03
C ILE A 56 6.21 -3.73 -0.18
N ASN A 57 7.03 -4.77 -0.24
CA ASN A 57 7.80 -5.12 -1.42
C ASN A 57 6.93 -5.99 -2.33
N ILE A 58 6.61 -5.50 -3.52
CA ILE A 58 5.76 -6.19 -4.49
C ILE A 58 6.46 -6.27 -5.85
N SER A 59 6.34 -7.42 -6.50
CA SER A 59 6.67 -7.61 -7.91
C SER A 59 5.43 -7.36 -8.74
N ILE A 60 5.38 -6.23 -9.43
CA ILE A 60 4.24 -5.78 -10.23
C ILE A 60 4.71 -5.44 -11.64
N SER A 61 3.90 -5.74 -12.66
CA SER A 61 4.19 -5.32 -14.02
C SER A 61 3.91 -3.82 -14.19
N ASP A 62 4.64 -3.15 -15.09
CA ASP A 62 4.44 -1.71 -15.35
C ASP A 62 2.98 -1.36 -15.72
N ALA A 63 2.32 -2.24 -16.48
CA ALA A 63 0.91 -2.11 -16.86
C ALA A 63 -0.05 -2.13 -15.65
N ASP A 64 0.20 -3.00 -14.68
CA ASP A 64 -0.64 -3.16 -13.48
C ASP A 64 -0.39 -2.04 -12.47
N LEU A 65 0.85 -1.53 -12.41
CA LEU A 65 1.20 -0.38 -11.59
C LEU A 65 0.43 0.87 -12.01
N LYS A 66 0.32 1.12 -13.32
CA LYS A 66 -0.39 2.29 -13.85
C LYS A 66 -1.87 2.29 -13.45
N LYS A 67 -2.50 1.10 -13.40
CA LYS A 67 -3.85 0.90 -12.85
C LYS A 67 -3.92 1.15 -11.34
N SER A 68 -2.96 0.65 -10.56
CA SER A 68 -2.94 0.83 -9.10
C SER A 68 -2.75 2.29 -8.69
N MET A 69 -1.88 3.04 -9.38
CA MET A 69 -1.70 4.47 -9.15
C MET A 69 -2.96 5.27 -9.50
N PHE A 70 -3.63 4.95 -10.61
CA PHE A 70 -4.89 5.60 -10.99
C PHE A 70 -6.04 5.28 -10.02
N PHE A 71 -6.13 4.05 -9.52
CA PHE A 71 -7.17 3.65 -8.57
C PHE A 71 -7.02 4.35 -7.21
N LYS A 72 -5.78 4.67 -6.81
CA LYS A 72 -5.50 5.35 -5.53
C LYS A 72 -5.51 6.88 -5.63
N VAL A 73 -5.32 7.47 -6.82
CA VAL A 73 -5.45 8.92 -7.08
C VAL A 73 -6.90 9.35 -7.29
N GLN A 74 -7.77 8.49 -7.84
CA GLN A 74 -9.18 8.84 -8.07
C GLN A 74 -10.00 8.96 -6.78
N LYS A 75 -9.59 8.35 -5.67
CA LYS A 75 -10.25 8.53 -4.36
C LYS A 75 -9.60 9.62 -3.50
N LYS A 76 -9.12 10.70 -4.13
CA LYS A 76 -8.91 12.00 -3.49
C LYS A 76 -8.93 13.17 -4.50
N LEU A 77 -10.00 13.25 -5.31
CA LEU A 77 -10.37 14.47 -6.04
C LEU A 77 -11.90 14.59 -6.06
N SER A 78 -12.48 14.79 -4.88
CA SER A 78 -13.78 15.44 -4.72
C SER A 78 -13.62 16.39 -3.56
N GLY A 79 -13.62 17.68 -3.87
CA GLY A 79 -13.42 18.76 -2.91
C GLY A 79 -12.55 19.83 -3.53
N GLU A 80 -13.12 20.54 -4.50
CA GLU A 80 -12.92 21.96 -4.85
C GLU A 80 -13.39 22.14 -6.30
N ASP A 81 -14.69 22.41 -6.46
CA ASP A 81 -15.25 22.97 -7.68
C ASP A 81 -14.72 24.41 -7.84
N PRO A 82 -14.01 24.76 -8.91
CA PRO A 82 -13.72 26.16 -9.20
C PRO A 82 -14.98 26.83 -9.78
N ILE A 83 -15.39 27.95 -9.15
CA ILE A 83 -16.29 28.96 -9.75
C ILE A 83 -15.60 29.57 -10.97
#